data_AF-A0A3C0AHY4-F1
#
_entry.id   AF-A0A3C0AHY4-F1
#
_cell.length_a   1.000
_cell.length_b   1.000
_cell.length_c   1.000
_cell.angle_alpha   90.00
_cell.angle_beta   90.00
_cell.angle_gamma   90.00
#
_symmetry.space_group_name_H-M   'P 1'
#
loop_
_entity.id
_entity.type
_entity.pdbx_description
1 polymer ?
#
loop_
_entity_poly.entity_id
_entity_poly.type
_entity_poly.pdbx_seq_one_letter_code
_entity_poly.pdbx_strand_id
1 'polypeptide(L)'
;YDMAVAFRWLERPLSQTDRDDTLGYLPRGESVDVTVTIDAPQRGFYALPKLGVHTLFPFHLNRSGNAALPGKSLLVLPAFHRLNSVDLPVGSKFQPGGIALTSNVGESPEYIGNREYVPGEPARRLDFRSWARLGKPVVREYQEEYYCRKQLILDTYMPPDPWL
;
A
#
# COMPACT_ATOMS: atom_id res chain seq x y z
N TYR A 1 -13.13 -7.66 45.73
CA TYR A 1 -12.88 -6.27 45.29
C TYR A 1 -12.69 -6.37 43.82
N ASP A 2 -13.57 -5.78 43.03
CA ASP A 2 -13.55 -5.97 41.58
C ASP A 2 -12.67 -4.88 40.98
N MET A 3 -11.36 -5.14 40.91
CA MET A 3 -10.38 -4.20 40.35
C MET A 3 -10.18 -4.48 38.87
N ALA A 4 -10.33 -3.46 38.04
CA ALA A 4 -10.09 -3.51 36.60
C ALA A 4 -9.05 -2.48 36.18
N VAL A 5 -8.40 -2.78 35.06
CA VAL A 5 -7.34 -1.95 34.47
C VAL A 5 -7.83 -1.44 33.12
N ALA A 6 -7.90 -0.12 32.97
CA ALA A 6 -8.49 0.49 31.78
C ALA A 6 -7.82 1.79 31.39
N PHE A 7 -7.70 2.02 30.08
CA PHE A 7 -7.45 3.37 29.58
C PHE A 7 -8.69 4.24 29.81
N ARG A 8 -8.48 5.44 30.37
CA ARG A 8 -9.59 6.39 30.62
C ARG A 8 -10.28 6.77 29.32
N TRP A 9 -9.48 7.02 28.29
CA TRP A 9 -9.86 7.30 26.92
C TRP A 9 -8.84 6.63 25.98
N LEU A 10 -9.24 6.26 24.77
CA LEU A 10 -8.34 5.80 23.71
C LEU A 10 -8.69 6.58 22.45
N GLU A 11 -7.66 7.01 21.71
CA GLU A 11 -7.85 7.64 20.41
C GLU A 11 -8.47 6.63 19.45
N ARG A 12 -9.58 7.00 18.79
CA ARG A 12 -10.10 6.18 17.70
C ARG A 12 -9.03 6.09 16.59
N PRO A 13 -8.82 4.91 16.00
CA PRO A 13 -9.71 3.75 16.04
C PRO A 13 -9.34 2.69 17.09
N LEU A 14 -8.46 2.99 18.06
CA LEU A 14 -8.09 2.03 19.10
C LEU A 14 -9.27 1.75 20.04
N SER A 15 -9.40 0.51 20.46
CA SER A 15 -10.34 0.11 21.51
C SER A 15 -9.72 -0.92 22.45
N GLN A 16 -10.15 -0.93 23.71
CA GLN A 16 -9.73 -1.94 24.69
C GLN A 16 -10.88 -2.92 24.90
N THR A 17 -10.64 -4.21 24.67
CA THR A 17 -11.69 -5.24 24.72
C THR A 17 -11.96 -5.74 26.13
N ASP A 18 -10.91 -5.82 26.96
CA ASP A 18 -10.93 -6.36 28.33
C ASP A 18 -11.08 -5.27 29.41
N ARG A 19 -11.64 -4.11 29.04
CA ARG A 19 -11.71 -2.92 29.91
C ARG A 19 -12.43 -3.18 31.25
N ASP A 20 -13.39 -4.08 31.24
CA ASP A 20 -14.24 -4.43 32.38
C ASP A 20 -13.94 -5.82 32.95
N ASP A 21 -12.82 -6.44 32.54
CA ASP A 21 -12.34 -7.65 33.18
C ASP A 21 -11.78 -7.32 34.57
N THR A 22 -12.30 -7.99 35.59
CA THR A 22 -12.03 -7.66 36.99
C THR A 22 -11.28 -8.77 37.69
N LEU A 23 -10.24 -8.37 38.41
CA LEU A 23 -9.60 -9.21 39.40
C LEU A 23 -10.49 -9.22 40.65
N GLY A 24 -11.00 -10.38 41.05
CA GLY A 24 -11.92 -10.49 42.19
C GLY A 24 -11.26 -10.33 43.57
N TYR A 25 -9.98 -10.65 43.69
CA TYR A 25 -9.25 -10.58 44.96
C TYR A 25 -7.73 -10.44 44.76
N LEU A 26 -7.11 -9.55 45.56
CA LEU A 26 -5.65 -9.39 45.65
C LEU A 26 -5.29 -9.17 47.13
N PRO A 27 -4.52 -10.07 47.76
CA PRO A 27 -4.05 -9.87 49.12
C PRO A 27 -3.19 -8.61 49.28
N ARG A 28 -3.14 -8.08 50.51
CA ARG A 28 -2.29 -6.94 50.82
C ARG A 28 -0.82 -7.30 50.62
N GLY A 29 -0.12 -6.51 49.82
CA GLY A 29 1.31 -6.67 49.57
C GLY A 29 1.64 -7.68 48.47
N GLU A 30 0.62 -8.30 47.86
CA GLU A 30 0.80 -9.13 46.67
C GLU A 30 0.63 -8.32 45.39
N SER A 31 1.19 -8.86 44.32
CA SER A 31 1.14 -8.31 42.96
C SER A 31 0.63 -9.38 42.02
N VAL A 32 -0.06 -8.94 40.97
CA VAL A 32 -0.57 -9.80 39.91
C VAL A 32 -0.32 -9.15 38.56
N ASP A 33 0.02 -9.97 37.58
CA ASP A 33 0.15 -9.52 36.20
C ASP A 33 -1.21 -9.58 35.52
N VAL A 34 -1.61 -8.46 34.90
CA VAL A 34 -2.86 -8.33 34.17
C VAL A 34 -2.52 -8.05 32.70
N THR A 35 -3.12 -8.81 31.80
CA THR A 35 -2.99 -8.56 30.36
C THR A 35 -4.02 -7.53 29.93
N VAL A 36 -3.60 -6.56 29.11
CA VAL A 36 -4.48 -5.54 28.53
C VAL A 36 -4.48 -5.69 27.01
N THR A 37 -5.66 -5.83 26.42
CA THR A 37 -5.87 -6.18 25.03
C THR A 37 -6.44 -4.99 24.28
N ILE A 38 -5.61 -4.41 23.40
CA ILE A 38 -5.96 -3.28 22.55
C ILE A 38 -6.22 -3.81 21.13
N ASP A 39 -7.41 -3.55 20.60
CA ASP A 39 -7.70 -3.71 19.18
C ASP A 39 -7.29 -2.44 18.41
N ALA A 40 -6.52 -2.65 17.34
CA ALA A 40 -5.88 -1.59 16.58
C ALA A 40 -6.08 -1.82 15.06
N PRO A 41 -7.26 -1.49 14.52
CA PRO A 41 -7.64 -1.85 13.14
C PRO A 41 -6.93 -1.02 12.07
N GLN A 42 -6.23 0.07 12.44
CA GLN A 42 -5.56 0.95 11.51
C GLN A 42 -4.08 1.11 11.88
N ARG A 43 -3.21 1.08 10.85
CA ARG A 43 -1.78 1.37 11.03
C ARG A 43 -1.59 2.80 11.53
N GLY A 44 -0.59 3.02 12.36
CA GLY A 44 -0.28 4.34 12.87
C GLY A 44 0.65 4.32 14.07
N PHE A 45 1.09 5.51 14.46
CA PHE A 45 1.80 5.73 15.71
C PHE A 45 0.86 6.40 16.69
N TYR A 46 0.55 5.72 17.79
CA TYR A 46 -0.44 6.16 18.77
C TYR A 46 0.23 6.47 20.11
N ALA A 47 -0.15 7.60 20.69
CA ALA A 47 0.19 7.90 22.08
C ALA A 47 -0.88 7.28 22.98
N LEU A 48 -0.54 6.20 23.69
CA LEU A 48 -1.41 5.63 24.70
C LEU A 48 -1.46 6.56 25.92
N PRO A 49 -2.65 6.96 26.38
CA PRO A 49 -2.77 7.76 27.58
C PRO A 49 -2.44 6.93 28.82
N LYS A 50 -2.54 7.57 29.99
CA LYS A 50 -2.32 6.89 31.27
C LYS A 50 -3.27 5.69 31.42
N LEU A 51 -2.72 4.55 31.83
CA LEU A 51 -3.47 3.34 32.13
C LEU A 51 -3.94 3.39 33.58
N GLY A 52 -5.25 3.48 33.81
CA GLY A 52 -5.84 3.66 35.13
C GLY A 52 -6.25 2.34 35.78
N VAL A 53 -6.09 2.26 37.09
CA VAL A 53 -6.65 1.18 37.92
C VAL A 53 -7.91 1.71 38.61
N HIS A 54 -9.01 0.97 38.50
CA HIS A 54 -10.29 1.35 39.06
C HIS A 54 -11.03 0.16 39.65
N THR A 55 -11.93 0.42 40.60
CA THR A 55 -12.86 -0.56 41.13
C THR A 55 -14.25 -0.36 40.52
N LEU A 56 -14.92 -1.46 40.23
CA LEU A 56 -16.33 -1.53 39.82
C LEU A 56 -17.26 -1.90 40.99
N PHE A 57 -16.70 -2.23 42.15
CA PHE A 57 -17.45 -2.57 43.35
C PHE A 57 -18.34 -1.39 43.84
N PRO A 58 -19.54 -1.64 44.40
CA PRO A 58 -20.18 -2.96 44.57
C PRO A 58 -21.07 -3.44 43.42
N PHE A 59 -21.54 -2.54 42.55
CA PHE A 59 -22.62 -2.84 41.60
C PHE A 59 -22.27 -2.61 40.13
N HIS A 60 -20.99 -2.38 39.80
CA HIS A 60 -20.52 -2.06 38.44
C HIS A 60 -21.16 -0.81 37.80
N LEU A 61 -21.79 0.05 38.62
CA LEU A 61 -22.45 1.27 38.15
C LEU A 61 -21.48 2.42 37.90
N ASN A 62 -20.35 2.45 38.61
CA ASN A 62 -19.38 3.53 38.55
C ASN A 62 -17.95 2.97 38.62
N ARG A 63 -17.03 3.65 37.93
CA ARG A 63 -15.58 3.40 38.04
C ARG A 63 -14.98 4.39 39.02
N SER A 64 -14.31 3.90 40.07
CA SER A 64 -13.59 4.75 41.01
C SER A 64 -12.15 4.29 41.18
N GLY A 65 -11.19 5.23 41.16
CA GLY A 65 -9.78 4.89 41.25
C GLY A 65 -8.90 6.06 40.81
N ASN A 66 -7.76 6.22 41.48
CA ASN A 66 -6.83 7.32 41.25
C ASN A 66 -5.41 6.86 40.87
N ALA A 67 -5.14 5.55 40.94
CA ALA A 67 -3.86 5.02 40.53
C ALA A 67 -3.80 4.94 39.00
N ALA A 68 -2.68 5.39 38.43
CA ALA A 68 -2.46 5.35 37.00
C ALA A 68 -0.99 5.15 36.66
N LEU A 69 -0.73 4.31 35.68
CA LEU A 69 0.58 4.13 35.06
C LEU A 69 0.76 5.20 33.96
N PRO A 70 2.00 5.67 33.74
CA PRO A 70 2.28 6.63 32.68
C PRO A 70 1.93 6.06 31.30
N GLY A 71 1.53 6.95 30.39
CA GLY A 71 1.25 6.60 29.00
C GLY A 71 2.50 6.10 28.27
N LYS A 72 2.29 5.31 27.22
CA LYS A 72 3.35 4.75 26.36
C LYS A 72 3.03 5.03 24.89
N SER A 73 3.95 4.74 23.99
CA SER A 73 3.67 4.76 22.55
C SER A 73 3.38 3.35 22.02
N LEU A 74 2.50 3.27 21.04
CA LEU A 74 2.17 2.05 20.31
C LEU A 74 2.34 2.29 18.81
N LEU A 75 3.24 1.52 18.17
CA LEU A 75 3.40 1.51 16.72
C LEU A 75 2.64 0.32 16.15
N VAL A 76 1.62 0.60 15.34
CA VAL A 76 0.81 -0.41 14.66
C VAL A 76 1.24 -0.46 13.20
N LEU A 77 1.80 -1.60 12.81
CA LEU A 77 2.19 -1.88 11.43
C LEU A 77 1.01 -2.50 10.67
N PRO A 78 0.94 -2.33 9.34
CA PRO A 78 -0.04 -3.05 8.53
C PRO A 78 0.15 -4.56 8.69
N ALA A 79 -0.95 -5.32 8.53
CA ALA A 79 -0.88 -6.77 8.48
C ALA A 79 -0.03 -7.19 7.27
N PHE A 80 1.00 -8.00 7.54
CA PHE A 80 1.82 -8.60 6.50
C PHE A 80 1.19 -9.93 6.08
N HIS A 81 0.85 -10.05 4.80
CA HIS A 81 0.37 -11.29 4.21
C HIS A 81 1.44 -11.84 3.27
N ARG A 82 1.73 -13.14 3.36
CA ARG A 82 2.64 -13.80 2.42
C ARG A 82 2.07 -13.70 1.02
N LEU A 83 2.90 -13.24 0.09
CA LEU A 83 2.56 -13.14 -1.32
C LEU A 83 2.77 -14.52 -1.96
N ASN A 84 1.68 -15.26 -2.17
CA ASN A 84 1.77 -16.63 -2.71
C ASN A 84 2.02 -16.65 -4.23
N SER A 85 1.51 -15.65 -4.94
CA SER A 85 1.68 -15.52 -6.39
C SER A 85 1.51 -14.06 -6.81
N VAL A 86 2.26 -13.64 -7.82
CA VAL A 86 2.06 -12.35 -8.48
C VAL A 86 1.81 -12.63 -9.96
N ASP A 87 0.65 -12.20 -10.46
CA ASP A 87 0.43 -12.17 -11.90
C ASP A 87 1.06 -10.91 -12.47
N LEU A 88 2.18 -11.09 -13.18
CA LEU A 88 2.85 -10.02 -13.89
C LEU A 88 2.36 -10.05 -15.33
N PRO A 89 1.67 -9.00 -15.82
CA PRO A 89 1.14 -9.01 -17.17
C PRO A 89 2.30 -9.05 -18.16
N VAL A 90 2.50 -10.21 -18.78
CA VAL A 90 3.45 -10.41 -19.88
C VAL A 90 2.73 -10.04 -21.17
N GLY A 91 3.12 -8.92 -21.77
CA GLY A 91 2.55 -8.53 -23.06
C GLY A 91 3.20 -7.27 -23.64
N SER A 92 3.34 -7.26 -24.96
CA SER A 92 3.55 -6.05 -25.75
C SER A 92 2.24 -5.27 -25.80
N LYS A 93 2.00 -4.40 -24.81
CA LYS A 93 0.84 -3.50 -24.89
C LYS A 93 1.17 -2.34 -25.82
N PHE A 94 0.39 -2.21 -26.89
CA PHE A 94 0.36 -0.99 -27.70
C PHE A 94 -0.06 0.19 -26.80
N GLN A 95 0.82 1.17 -26.61
CA GLN A 95 0.55 2.37 -25.82
C GLN A 95 0.61 3.59 -26.75
N PRO A 96 -0.54 4.01 -27.32
CA PRO A 96 -0.61 5.27 -28.03
C PRO A 96 -0.45 6.41 -27.01
N GLY A 97 0.73 7.02 -26.95
CA GLY A 97 1.04 8.11 -26.02
C GLY A 97 2.33 7.94 -25.19
N GLY A 98 2.92 6.74 -25.13
CA GLY A 98 4.26 6.55 -24.53
C GLY A 98 5.38 7.24 -25.31
N ILE A 99 5.11 7.59 -26.56
CA ILE A 99 5.99 8.29 -27.49
C ILE A 99 6.35 9.70 -26.96
N ALA A 100 5.47 10.34 -26.17
CA ALA A 100 5.65 11.76 -25.81
C ALA A 100 6.73 12.04 -24.75
N LEU A 101 7.14 11.05 -23.94
CA LEU A 101 8.15 11.23 -22.90
C LEU A 101 9.57 10.82 -23.35
N THR A 102 9.68 9.99 -24.39
CA THR A 102 10.96 9.55 -24.94
C THR A 102 11.29 10.22 -26.28
N SER A 103 10.35 10.91 -26.94
CA SER A 103 10.62 11.62 -28.21
C SER A 103 11.61 12.79 -28.12
N ASN A 104 12.13 13.12 -26.94
CA ASN A 104 13.27 14.03 -26.80
C ASN A 104 14.61 13.36 -27.12
N VAL A 105 14.65 12.04 -27.29
CA VAL A 105 15.74 11.30 -27.91
C VAL A 105 15.27 10.98 -29.34
N GLY A 106 15.96 11.52 -30.34
CA GLY A 106 15.51 11.60 -31.74
C GLY A 106 15.38 10.28 -32.52
N GLU A 107 14.75 9.25 -31.97
CA GLU A 107 14.38 8.04 -32.70
C GLU A 107 13.05 8.27 -33.42
N SER A 108 13.14 8.75 -34.66
CA SER A 108 12.02 8.72 -35.59
C SER A 108 11.76 7.27 -36.00
N PRO A 109 10.51 6.84 -36.19
CA PRO A 109 10.21 5.48 -36.62
C PRO A 109 10.96 5.17 -37.94
N GLU A 110 11.50 3.96 -38.07
CA GLU A 110 12.36 3.59 -39.19
C GLU A 110 11.56 3.58 -40.50
N TYR A 111 12.05 4.24 -41.55
CA TYR A 111 11.38 4.24 -42.86
C TYR A 111 11.50 2.87 -43.52
N ILE A 112 10.36 2.22 -43.82
CA ILE A 112 10.33 0.90 -44.49
C ILE A 112 10.11 1.05 -46.00
N GLY A 113 9.34 2.04 -46.44
CA GLY A 113 9.04 2.16 -47.87
C GLY A 113 7.95 3.17 -48.23
N ASN A 114 7.53 3.11 -49.49
CA ASN A 114 6.46 3.95 -50.04
C ASN A 114 5.32 3.07 -50.55
N ARG A 115 4.08 3.52 -50.31
CA ARG A 115 2.88 2.90 -50.88
C ARG A 115 1.93 3.93 -51.49
N GLU A 116 0.97 3.42 -52.27
CA GLU A 116 -0.14 4.24 -52.77
C GLU A 116 -1.04 4.71 -51.62
N TYR A 117 -1.50 5.96 -51.73
CA TYR A 117 -2.39 6.58 -50.74
C TYR A 117 -3.74 5.85 -50.67
N VAL A 118 -4.26 5.72 -49.44
CA VAL A 118 -5.61 5.25 -49.17
C VAL A 118 -6.41 6.41 -48.57
N PRO A 119 -7.66 6.66 -49.02
CA PRO A 119 -8.50 7.73 -48.48
C PRO A 119 -8.62 7.67 -46.95
N GLY A 120 -8.36 8.81 -46.29
CA GLY A 120 -8.41 8.92 -44.82
C GLY A 120 -7.03 8.96 -44.15
N GLU A 121 -5.95 8.71 -44.89
CA GLU A 121 -4.58 8.83 -44.39
C GLU A 121 -4.19 10.30 -44.12
N PRO A 122 -3.39 10.58 -43.08
CA PRO A 122 -3.06 11.94 -42.69
C PRO A 122 -2.03 12.56 -43.65
N ALA A 123 -2.23 13.83 -44.00
CA ALA A 123 -1.38 14.56 -44.95
C ALA A 123 0.11 14.59 -44.57
N ARG A 124 0.43 14.51 -43.26
CA ARG A 124 1.81 14.47 -42.74
C ARG A 124 2.61 13.24 -43.20
N ARG A 125 1.94 12.16 -43.63
CA ARG A 125 2.58 10.94 -44.13
C ARG A 125 2.81 10.95 -45.64
N LEU A 126 2.34 11.98 -46.37
CA LEU A 126 2.51 12.06 -47.82
C LEU A 126 3.98 12.29 -48.21
N ASP A 127 4.43 11.54 -49.20
CA ASP A 127 5.72 11.79 -49.84
C ASP A 127 5.54 12.67 -51.07
N PHE A 128 5.56 13.98 -50.86
CA PHE A 128 5.37 14.96 -51.95
C PHE A 128 6.36 14.79 -53.10
N ARG A 129 7.58 14.32 -52.83
CA ARG A 129 8.60 14.10 -53.87
C ARG A 129 8.23 12.93 -54.78
N SER A 130 7.78 11.83 -54.20
CA SER A 130 7.34 10.65 -54.97
C SER A 130 6.02 10.90 -55.68
N TRP A 131 5.11 11.64 -55.05
CA TRP A 131 3.87 12.08 -55.68
C TRP A 131 4.17 12.93 -56.93
N ALA A 132 5.02 13.95 -56.82
CA ALA A 132 5.38 14.80 -57.96
C ALA A 132 5.97 14.01 -59.15
N ARG A 133 6.69 12.91 -58.88
CA ARG A 133 7.30 12.06 -59.93
C ARG A 133 6.31 11.10 -60.57
N LEU A 134 5.38 10.54 -59.79
CA LEU A 134 4.48 9.48 -60.24
C LEU A 134 3.11 9.99 -60.68
N GLY A 135 2.78 11.25 -60.39
CA GLY A 135 1.48 11.84 -60.73
C GLY A 135 0.31 11.33 -59.88
N LYS A 136 0.57 10.46 -58.90
CA LYS A 136 -0.44 9.90 -57.99
C LYS A 136 0.00 10.01 -56.53
N PRO A 137 -0.92 10.16 -55.55
CA PRO A 137 -0.53 10.38 -54.16
C PRO A 137 0.17 9.14 -53.55
N VAL A 138 1.30 9.38 -52.89
CA VAL A 138 2.16 8.36 -52.28
C VAL A 138 2.37 8.68 -50.81
N VAL A 139 2.38 7.63 -49.97
CA VAL A 139 2.53 7.72 -48.52
C VAL A 139 3.80 7.00 -48.08
N ARG A 140 4.55 7.58 -47.14
CA ARG A 140 5.70 6.94 -46.48
C ARG A 140 5.22 5.98 -45.40
N GLU A 141 5.73 4.76 -45.43
CA GLU A 141 5.52 3.75 -44.41
C GLU A 141 6.72 3.70 -43.47
N TYR A 142 6.41 3.60 -42.18
CA TYR A 142 7.39 3.54 -41.11
C TYR A 142 7.13 2.32 -40.23
N GLN A 143 8.20 1.71 -39.72
CA GLN A 143 8.12 0.66 -38.71
C GLN A 143 7.81 1.31 -37.36
N GLU A 144 6.70 0.93 -36.75
CA GLU A 144 6.44 1.29 -35.36
C GLU A 144 7.20 0.32 -34.45
N GLU A 145 8.07 0.85 -33.57
CA GLU A 145 8.78 0.04 -32.59
C GLU A 145 7.87 -0.38 -31.43
N TYR A 146 7.84 -1.68 -31.14
CA TYR A 146 7.16 -2.24 -29.98
C TYR A 146 8.15 -2.41 -28.83
N TYR A 147 8.06 -1.59 -27.79
CA TYR A 147 8.85 -1.80 -26.58
C TYR A 147 8.30 -2.98 -25.76
N CYS A 148 9.18 -3.93 -25.42
CA CYS A 148 8.88 -4.99 -24.46
C CYS A 148 9.00 -4.44 -23.02
N ARG A 149 7.94 -4.51 -22.22
CA ARG A 149 7.99 -4.18 -20.79
C ARG A 149 8.34 -5.43 -19.98
N LYS A 150 9.51 -5.42 -19.32
CA LYS A 150 9.92 -6.44 -18.35
C LYS A 150 9.68 -5.93 -16.93
N GLN A 151 9.23 -6.80 -16.02
CA GLN A 151 9.06 -6.48 -14.59
C GLN A 151 9.87 -7.49 -13.78
N LEU A 152 10.63 -7.01 -12.79
CA LEU A 152 11.41 -7.82 -11.86
C LEU A 152 10.92 -7.53 -10.45
N ILE A 153 10.54 -8.56 -9.72
CA ILE A 153 10.25 -8.48 -8.29
C ILE A 153 11.38 -9.19 -7.56
N LEU A 154 12.04 -8.48 -6.66
CA LEU A 154 13.06 -9.02 -5.78
C LEU A 154 12.48 -9.09 -4.37
N ASP A 155 12.30 -10.30 -3.85
CA ASP A 155 12.04 -10.48 -2.43
C ASP A 155 13.37 -10.38 -1.68
N THR A 156 13.47 -9.43 -0.76
CA THR A 156 14.66 -9.22 0.07
C THR A 156 14.52 -9.87 1.46
N TYR A 157 13.48 -10.67 1.68
CA TYR A 157 13.28 -11.37 2.94
C TYR A 157 14.42 -12.36 3.20
N MET A 158 15.11 -12.17 4.32
CA MET A 158 16.11 -13.08 4.84
C MET A 158 15.51 -13.81 6.05
N PRO A 159 15.24 -15.12 5.97
CA PRO A 159 14.86 -15.87 7.17
C PRO A 159 16.01 -15.83 8.19
N PRO A 160 15.72 -15.79 9.50
CA PRO A 160 16.74 -16.03 10.51
C PRO A 160 17.39 -17.40 10.23
N ASP A 161 18.72 -17.48 10.29
CA ASP A 161 19.50 -18.66 9.91
C ASP A 161 18.94 -19.98 10.50
N PRO A 162 18.73 -21.02 9.68
CA PRO A 162 18.41 -22.35 10.19
C PRO A 162 19.65 -23.16 10.63
N TRP A 163 20.87 -22.65 10.44
CA TRP A 163 22.13 -23.37 10.68
C TRP A 163 23.15 -22.62 11.56
N LEU A 164 22.68 -21.71 12.42
CA LEU A 164 23.42 -21.25 13.61
C LEU A 164 22.67 -21.66 14.88
#